data_AF-A0A537DMX7-F1
#
_entry.id   AF-A0A537DMX7-F1
#
_cell.length_a   1.000
_cell.length_b   1.000
_cell.length_c   1.000
_cell.angle_alpha   90.00
_cell.angle_beta   90.00
_cell.angle_gamma   90.00
#
_symmetry.space_group_name_H-M   'P 1'
#
loop_
_entity.id
_entity.type
_entity.pdbx_description
1 polymer ?
#
loop_
_entity_poly.entity_id
_entity_poly.type
_entity_poly.pdbx_seq_one_letter_code
_entity_poly.pdbx_strand_id
1 'polypeptide(L)' 'MSRRIAIVEDDPTIRANYAEALRKHGFEVAAYAARAEALAAMSARLPDL' A
#
# COMPACT_ATOMS: atom_id res chain seq x y z
N MET A 1 -9.48 -2.03 14.86
CA MET A 1 -8.08 -1.75 14.49
C MET A 1 -7.88 -2.24 13.07
N SER A 2 -8.14 -1.38 12.07
CA SER A 2 -7.82 -1.67 10.67
C SER A 2 -6.30 -1.73 10.55
N ARG A 3 -5.77 -2.88 10.10
CA ARG A 3 -4.34 -3.01 9.82
C ARG A 3 -4.02 -2.24 8.55
N ARG A 4 -2.96 -1.45 8.58
CA ARG A 4 -2.49 -0.69 7.42
C ARG A 4 -1.43 -1.48 6.67
N ILE A 5 -1.62 -1.64 5.37
CA ILE A 5 -0.71 -2.36 4.47
C ILE A 5 -0.13 -1.37 3.45
N ALA A 6 1.19 -1.41 3.26
CA ALA A 6 1.85 -0.75 2.15
C ALA A 6 2.13 -1.74 1.01
N ILE A 7 1.69 -1.43 -0.21
CA ILE A 7 2.02 -2.20 -1.41
C ILE A 7 2.93 -1.37 -2.32
N VAL A 8 3.96 -2.01 -2.88
CA VAL A 8 4.88 -1.41 -3.86
C VAL A 8 4.81 -2.24 -5.13
N GLU A 9 4.30 -1.64 -6.19
CA GLU A 9 4.02 -2.33 -7.45
C GLU A 9 4.19 -1.31 -8.59
N ASP A 10 4.99 -1.64 -9.61
CA ASP A 10 5.32 -0.70 -10.68
C ASP A 10 4.19 -0.60 -11.71
N ASP A 11 3.53 -1.73 -12.02
CA ASP A 11 2.39 -1.75 -12.94
C ASP A 11 1.13 -1.12 -12.31
N PRO A 12 0.55 -0.07 -12.92
CA PRO A 12 -0.61 0.63 -12.35
C PRO A 12 -1.88 -0.20 -12.30
N THR A 13 -2.06 -1.14 -13.23
CA THR A 13 -3.24 -2.03 -13.29
C THR A 13 -3.17 -3.06 -12.18
N ILE A 14 -2.01 -3.71 -12.03
CA ILE A 14 -1.76 -4.70 -10.99
C ILE A 14 -1.86 -4.05 -9.61
N ARG A 15 -1.25 -2.88 -9.43
CA ARG A 15 -1.31 -2.10 -8.18
C ARG A 15 -2.74 -1.77 -7.77
N ALA A 16 -3.56 -1.31 -8.71
CA ALA A 16 -4.97 -0.99 -8.44
C ALA A 16 -5.76 -2.24 -8.04
N ASN A 17 -5.60 -3.35 -8.76
CA ASN A 17 -6.28 -4.61 -8.48
C ASN A 17 -5.97 -5.13 -7.07
N TYR A 18 -4.70 -5.16 -6.69
CA TYR A 18 -4.30 -5.58 -5.34
C TYR A 18 -4.80 -4.62 -4.26
N ALA A 19 -4.72 -3.31 -4.50
CA ALA A 19 -5.20 -2.33 -3.54
C ALA A 19 -6.69 -2.46 -3.27
N GLU A 20 -7.50 -2.65 -4.32
CA GLU A 20 -8.93 -2.88 -4.17
C GLU A 20 -9.23 -4.22 -3.48
N ALA A 21 -8.54 -5.28 -3.85
CA ALA A 21 -8.70 -6.58 -3.21
C ALA A 21 -8.44 -6.49 -1.69
N LEU A 22 -7.32 -5.89 -1.29
CA LEU A 22 -6.97 -5.73 0.13
C LEU A 22 -7.92 -4.78 0.87
N ARG A 23 -8.39 -3.70 0.25
CA ARG A 23 -9.41 -2.82 0.85
C ARG A 23 -10.71 -3.56 1.13
N LYS A 24 -11.15 -4.45 0.23
CA LYS A 24 -12.34 -5.31 0.44
C LYS A 24 -12.19 -6.25 1.65
N HIS A 25 -10.96 -6.58 2.03
CA HIS A 25 -10.66 -7.39 3.22
C HIS A 25 -10.58 -6.54 4.52
N GLY A 26 -10.89 -5.24 4.45
CA GLY A 26 -10.93 -4.35 5.61
C GLY A 26 -9.58 -3.74 5.99
N PHE A 27 -8.58 -3.83 5.11
CA PHE A 27 -7.28 -3.18 5.31
C PHE A 27 -7.28 -1.73 4.82
N GLU A 28 -6.51 -0.89 5.50
CA GLU A 28 -6.14 0.42 4.98
C GLU A 28 -4.93 0.25 4.05
N VAL A 29 -5.11 0.49 2.75
CA VAL A 29 -4.06 0.23 1.77
C VAL A 29 -3.42 1.52 1.26
N ALA A 30 -2.12 1.63 1.46
CA ALA A 30 -1.26 2.62 0.82
C ALA A 30 -0.52 1.95 -0.35
N ALA A 31 -0.65 2.50 -1.56
CA ALA A 31 -0.08 1.91 -2.77
C ALA A 31 0.94 2.87 -3.40
N TYR A 32 2.11 2.34 -3.75
CA TYR A 32 3.25 3.10 -4.27
C TYR A 32 3.74 2.50 -5.57
N ALA A 33 4.15 3.34 -6.52
CA ALA A 33 4.69 2.87 -7.80
C ALA A 33 6.16 2.43 -7.69
N ALA A 34 6.88 2.93 -6.68
CA ALA A 34 8.30 2.67 -6.51
C ALA A 34 8.69 2.57 -5.03
N ARG A 35 9.79 1.86 -4.78
CA ARG A 35 10.37 1.69 -3.44
C ARG A 35 10.71 3.02 -2.78
N ALA A 36 11.21 4.00 -3.55
CA ALA A 36 11.57 5.31 -3.02
C ALA A 36 10.36 6.06 -2.44
N GLU A 37 9.21 6.00 -3.12
CA GLU A 37 7.96 6.60 -2.67
C GLU A 37 7.46 5.94 -1.38
N ALA A 38 7.52 4.60 -1.33
CA ALA A 38 7.10 3.85 -0.15
C ALA A 38 7.97 4.17 1.07
N LEU A 39 9.30 4.23 0.90
CA LEU A 39 10.23 4.58 1.99
C LEU A 39 10.01 6.01 2.51
N ALA A 40 9.79 6.97 1.60
CA ALA A 40 9.48 8.34 1.98
C ALA A 40 8.20 8.40 2.82
N ALA A 41 7.16 7.66 2.43
CA ALA A 41 5.89 7.64 3.14
C ALA A 41 5.95 6.85 4.47
N MET A 42 6.73 5.76 4.53
CA MET A 42 6.98 4.99 5.76
C MET A 42 7.74 5.81 6.81
N SER A 43 8.64 6.69 6.36
CA SER A 43 9.37 7.62 7.25
C SER A 43 8.44 8.64 7.93
N ALA A 44 7.33 9.01 7.28
CA ALA A 44 6.32 9.87 7.87
C ALA A 44 5.36 9.12 8.80
N ARG A 45 5.04 7.86 8.46
CA ARG A 45 4.16 7.01 9.28
C ARG A 45 4.29 5.53 8.87
N LEU A 46 4.84 4.73 9.79
CA LEU A 46 5.05 3.30 9.63
C LEU A 46 3.70 2.56 9.44
N PRO A 47 3.57 1.71 8.40
CA PRO A 47 2.45 0.77 8.27
C PRO A 47 2.63 -0.42 9.23
N ASP A 48 1.54 -1.14 9.49
CA ASP A 48 1.58 -2.35 10.32
C ASP A 48 2.18 -3.54 9.57
N LEU A 49 2.08 -3.53 8.24
CA LEU A 49 2.66 -4.51 7.32
C LEU A 49 3.15 -3.83 6.03
#